data_AF-A0A7C9VCH6-F1
#
_entry.id   AF-A0A7C9VCH6-F1
#
_cell.length_a   1.000
_cell.length_b   1.000
_cell.length_c   1.000
_cell.angle_alpha   90.00
_cell.angle_beta   90.00
_cell.angle_gamma   90.00
#
_symmetry.space_group_name_H-M   'P 1'
#
loop_
_entity.id
_entity.type
_entity.pdbx_description
1 polymer ?
#
loop_
_entity_poly.entity_id
_entity_poly.type
_entity_poly.pdbx_seq_one_letter_code
_entity_poly.pdbx_strand_id
1 'polypeptide(L)'
;MNFYGRLAIAAMAGAMTCGLPAVSPVRAQVPDAPQQKGLGTKAIEAAKTVAKGAGDILTRVPCLPAKGLKDVPGSLPRVARRIAADEPVTIVAFGSSTTVGFGTSAAYNYPSRLADQLRRKFPTADISVINRGMGGQDAPEMMKRFDVAVLDADPDLVIWQLGTNAVVKGNASDIAATAALVEDGIARLQARGIDVVLIDPQYVPAVAEKTENASRMVKLLGDVAKLKNIS
;
A
#
# COMPACT_ATOMS: atom_id res chain seq x y z
N MET A 1 -26.17 48.45 10.61
CA MET A 1 -25.19 49.55 10.60
C MET A 1 -23.88 48.95 10.12
N ASN A 2 -23.61 49.06 8.82
CA ASN A 2 -22.73 50.06 8.18
C ASN A 2 -21.26 49.87 8.57
N PHE A 3 -20.27 49.93 7.68
CA PHE A 3 -20.09 49.91 6.21
C PHE A 3 -18.59 50.25 6.03
N TYR A 4 -18.04 50.01 4.83
CA TYR A 4 -16.78 50.50 4.21
C TYR A 4 -15.87 49.33 3.80
N GLY A 5 -15.65 48.98 2.53
CA GLY A 5 -16.08 49.58 1.27
C GLY A 5 -14.92 50.15 0.45
N ARG A 6 -14.67 49.49 -0.70
CA ARG A 6 -14.27 50.05 -2.01
C ARG A 6 -12.80 50.52 -2.15
N LEU A 7 -12.15 50.52 -3.32
CA LEU A 7 -12.64 50.49 -4.71
C LEU A 7 -11.53 50.03 -5.69
N ALA A 8 -12.02 49.52 -6.83
CA ALA A 8 -11.43 49.19 -8.14
C ALA A 8 -10.47 50.24 -8.76
N ILE A 9 -9.78 49.86 -9.84
CA ILE A 9 -10.01 50.35 -11.23
C ILE A 9 -9.16 49.56 -12.26
N ALA A 10 -9.79 49.23 -13.39
CA ALA A 10 -9.21 48.68 -14.61
C ALA A 10 -8.85 49.79 -15.63
N ALA A 11 -7.94 49.53 -16.57
CA ALA A 11 -7.92 50.23 -17.85
C ALA A 11 -7.24 49.40 -18.95
N MET A 12 -7.89 49.38 -20.12
CA MET A 12 -7.49 48.78 -21.39
C MET A 12 -6.87 49.83 -22.35
N ALA A 13 -6.12 49.31 -23.34
CA ALA A 13 -6.08 49.68 -24.77
C ALA A 13 -5.29 50.89 -25.31
N GLY A 14 -4.68 50.64 -26.49
CA GLY A 14 -4.16 51.58 -27.49
C GLY A 14 -2.81 51.10 -28.05
N ALA A 15 -2.49 51.03 -29.36
CA ALA A 15 -3.19 51.32 -30.61
C ALA A 15 -2.42 50.66 -31.80
N MET A 16 -3.09 50.51 -32.94
CA MET A 16 -2.57 50.08 -34.26
C MET A 16 -1.72 51.16 -34.96
N THR A 17 -0.82 50.77 -35.89
CA THR A 17 -0.69 51.38 -37.25
C THR A 17 0.08 50.48 -38.24
N CYS A 18 -0.29 50.63 -39.52
CA CYS A 18 0.00 49.84 -40.74
C CYS A 18 1.41 49.96 -41.37
N GLY A 19 1.73 49.00 -42.27
CA GLY A 19 2.44 49.29 -43.54
C GLY A 19 3.57 48.32 -43.97
N LEU A 20 3.30 47.48 -44.99
CA LEU A 20 4.26 46.68 -45.79
C LEU A 20 4.67 47.48 -47.06
N PRO A 21 5.82 47.22 -47.75
CA PRO A 21 5.94 46.06 -48.65
C PRO A 21 7.34 45.40 -48.79
N ALA A 22 7.30 44.25 -49.46
CA ALA A 22 8.35 43.26 -49.68
C ALA A 22 9.44 43.67 -50.68
N VAL A 23 10.65 43.13 -50.51
CA VAL A 23 11.62 42.84 -51.58
C VAL A 23 12.50 41.64 -51.18
N SER A 24 12.48 40.56 -51.96
CA SER A 24 13.63 39.62 -52.08
C SER A 24 14.38 40.00 -53.36
N PRO A 25 15.72 39.95 -53.42
CA PRO A 25 16.34 38.75 -53.99
C PRO A 25 17.77 38.42 -53.51
N VAL A 26 18.27 37.32 -54.11
CA VAL A 26 19.68 36.92 -54.34
C VAL A 26 20.28 35.90 -53.39
N ARG A 27 20.44 34.72 -53.98
CA ARG A 27 21.22 33.55 -53.56
C ARG A 27 22.72 33.87 -53.62
N ALA A 28 23.40 33.70 -52.49
CA ALA A 28 24.84 33.47 -52.46
C ALA A 28 25.08 32.06 -51.91
N GLN A 29 25.65 31.19 -52.75
CA GLN A 29 26.18 29.89 -52.35
C GLN A 29 27.44 30.09 -51.52
N VAL A 30 27.50 29.48 -50.34
CA VAL A 30 28.70 29.31 -49.52
C VAL A 30 28.81 27.81 -49.17
N PRO A 31 30.02 27.21 -49.16
CA PRO A 31 30.23 25.77 -49.36
C PRO A 31 29.84 24.89 -48.16
N ASP A 32 29.66 23.60 -48.44
CA ASP A 32 29.39 22.51 -47.50
C ASP A 32 30.26 22.57 -46.24
N ALA A 33 29.61 22.71 -45.08
CA ALA A 33 30.19 22.41 -43.77
C ALA A 33 29.73 21.02 -43.31
N PRO A 34 30.62 20.17 -42.80
CA PRO A 34 30.32 18.76 -42.53
C PRO A 34 29.27 18.58 -41.42
N GLN A 35 28.26 17.75 -41.70
CA GLN A 35 27.29 17.27 -40.72
C GLN A 35 28.00 16.57 -39.55
N GLN A 36 28.17 17.29 -38.43
CA GLN A 36 28.47 16.67 -37.15
C GLN A 36 27.19 16.01 -36.62
N LYS A 37 27.13 14.66 -36.72
CA LYS A 37 26.11 13.83 -36.07
C LYS A 37 26.08 14.15 -34.57
N GLY A 38 25.03 14.87 -34.16
CA GLY A 38 24.94 15.51 -32.85
C GLY A 38 24.96 14.55 -31.66
N LEU A 39 25.67 14.98 -30.62
CA LEU A 39 25.70 14.41 -29.27
C LEU A 39 24.30 14.27 -28.62
N GLY A 40 23.29 14.97 -29.11
CA GLY A 40 21.91 14.93 -28.60
C GLY A 40 21.22 13.57 -28.77
N THR A 41 21.51 12.84 -29.85
CA THR A 41 20.87 11.53 -30.10
C THR A 41 21.38 10.47 -29.11
N LYS A 42 22.65 10.53 -28.73
CA LYS A 42 23.24 9.61 -27.74
C LYS A 42 22.68 9.81 -26.33
N ALA A 43 22.43 11.06 -25.93
CA ALA A 43 21.86 11.36 -24.62
C ALA A 43 20.39 10.89 -24.50
N ILE A 44 19.61 11.05 -25.58
CA ILE A 44 18.21 10.60 -25.62
C ILE A 44 18.12 9.07 -25.67
N GLU A 45 18.99 8.41 -26.44
CA GLU A 45 19.12 6.95 -26.47
C GLU A 45 19.56 6.38 -25.11
N ALA A 46 20.51 7.04 -24.44
CA ALA A 46 20.94 6.67 -23.09
C ALA A 46 19.78 6.80 -22.08
N ALA A 47 19.02 7.91 -22.13
CA ALA A 47 17.86 8.11 -21.26
C ALA A 47 16.75 7.06 -21.52
N LYS A 48 16.48 6.72 -22.78
CA LYS A 48 15.54 5.63 -23.14
C LYS A 48 16.02 4.26 -22.68
N THR A 49 17.33 4.00 -22.73
CA THR A 49 17.92 2.74 -22.31
C THR A 49 17.87 2.59 -20.79
N VAL A 50 18.14 3.65 -20.04
CA VAL A 50 17.98 3.69 -18.57
C VAL A 50 16.51 3.52 -18.18
N ALA A 51 15.58 4.17 -18.89
CA ALA A 51 14.14 4.02 -18.65
C ALA A 51 13.64 2.58 -18.96
N LYS A 52 14.16 1.94 -20.02
CA LYS A 52 13.89 0.52 -20.31
C LYS A 52 14.47 -0.41 -19.24
N GLY A 53 15.68 -0.14 -18.76
CA GLY A 53 16.30 -0.90 -17.67
C GLY A 53 15.53 -0.79 -16.36
N ALA A 54 15.03 0.40 -16.01
CA ALA A 54 14.19 0.62 -14.83
C ALA A 54 12.82 -0.06 -14.95
N GLY A 55 12.23 -0.07 -16.15
CA GLY A 55 11.01 -0.83 -16.45
C GLY A 55 11.23 -2.33 -16.28
N ASP A 56 12.33 -2.87 -16.80
CA ASP A 56 12.63 -4.32 -16.72
C ASP A 56 12.89 -4.80 -15.28
N ILE A 57 13.52 -4.00 -14.42
CA ILE A 57 13.76 -4.36 -13.01
C ILE A 57 12.45 -4.55 -12.23
N LEU A 58 11.40 -3.78 -12.56
CA LEU A 58 10.10 -3.87 -11.90
C LEU A 58 9.13 -4.86 -12.56
N THR A 59 9.50 -5.47 -13.69
CA THR A 59 8.58 -6.30 -14.50
C THR A 59 9.06 -7.74 -14.74
N ARG A 60 10.27 -8.13 -14.34
CA ARG A 60 10.89 -9.39 -14.81
C ARG A 60 11.01 -10.57 -13.86
N VAL A 61 10.16 -10.69 -12.85
CA VAL A 61 9.90 -12.01 -12.28
C VAL A 61 8.40 -12.13 -12.06
N PRO A 62 7.67 -12.93 -12.88
CA PRO A 62 6.35 -13.40 -12.47
C PRO A 62 6.53 -13.98 -11.08
N CYS A 63 5.90 -13.39 -10.07
CA CYS A 63 5.99 -13.88 -8.71
C CYS A 63 5.57 -15.35 -8.76
N LEU A 64 6.51 -16.27 -8.55
CA LEU A 64 6.13 -17.66 -8.31
C LEU A 64 5.22 -17.62 -7.08
N PRO A 65 4.04 -18.27 -7.12
CA PRO A 65 3.18 -18.34 -5.95
C PRO A 65 4.02 -18.85 -4.78
N ALA A 66 3.91 -18.17 -3.63
CA ALA A 66 4.70 -18.52 -2.45
C ALA A 66 4.56 -20.02 -2.18
N LYS A 67 5.69 -20.71 -2.06
CA LYS A 67 5.73 -22.14 -1.80
C LYS A 67 5.09 -22.37 -0.42
N GLY A 68 3.88 -22.92 -0.39
CA GLY A 68 3.09 -23.09 0.85
C GLY A 68 1.73 -22.39 0.85
N LEU A 69 1.43 -21.52 -0.12
CA LEU A 69 0.14 -20.82 -0.22
C LEU A 69 -1.00 -21.67 -0.82
N LYS A 70 -0.82 -22.99 -0.90
CA LYS A 70 -1.79 -23.89 -1.56
C LYS A 70 -3.05 -24.11 -0.73
N ASP A 71 -2.96 -23.82 0.56
CA ASP A 71 -3.97 -24.13 1.57
C ASP A 71 -4.22 -22.92 2.50
N VAL A 72 -4.28 -21.69 1.97
CA VAL A 72 -4.84 -20.59 2.77
C VAL A 72 -6.33 -20.90 2.93
N PRO A 73 -6.79 -21.30 4.12
CA PRO A 73 -8.21 -21.54 4.34
C PRO A 73 -8.96 -20.22 4.26
N GLY A 74 -10.27 -20.27 4.10
CA GLY A 74 -11.09 -19.06 4.05
C GLY A 74 -11.18 -18.41 2.68
N SER A 75 -12.42 -18.16 2.27
CA SER A 75 -12.74 -17.24 1.19
C SER A 75 -12.78 -15.81 1.73
N LEU A 76 -12.60 -14.80 0.88
CA LEU A 76 -12.88 -13.38 1.18
C LEU A 76 -14.20 -12.96 0.50
N PRO A 77 -15.37 -13.51 0.90
CA PRO A 77 -16.61 -13.34 0.17
C PRO A 77 -17.13 -11.91 0.21
N ARG A 78 -16.90 -11.15 1.29
CA ARG A 78 -17.35 -9.76 1.36
C ARG A 78 -16.57 -8.91 0.37
N VAL A 79 -15.24 -8.99 0.39
CA VAL A 79 -14.38 -8.26 -0.54
C VAL A 79 -14.71 -8.65 -1.98
N ALA A 80 -14.81 -9.94 -2.27
CA ALA A 80 -15.13 -10.42 -3.62
C ALA A 80 -16.49 -9.88 -4.11
N ARG A 81 -17.52 -9.91 -3.25
CA ARG A 81 -18.85 -9.41 -3.59
C ARG A 81 -18.86 -7.90 -3.85
N ARG A 82 -18.16 -7.11 -3.04
CA ARG A 82 -18.09 -5.65 -3.21
C ARG A 82 -17.33 -5.24 -4.47
N ILE A 83 -16.19 -5.89 -4.75
CA ILE A 83 -15.46 -5.67 -6.01
C ILE A 83 -16.34 -6.03 -7.21
N ALA A 84 -17.06 -7.16 -7.17
CA ALA A 84 -17.94 -7.56 -8.27
C ALA A 84 -19.16 -6.63 -8.46
N ALA A 85 -19.53 -5.86 -7.44
CA ALA A 85 -20.62 -4.90 -7.46
C ALA A 85 -20.15 -3.46 -7.69
N ASP A 86 -18.86 -3.24 -7.98
CA ASP A 86 -18.23 -1.91 -8.11
C ASP A 86 -18.44 -1.02 -6.87
N GLU A 87 -18.54 -1.62 -5.69
CA GLU A 87 -18.64 -0.91 -4.41
C GLU A 87 -17.25 -0.62 -3.83
N PRO A 88 -17.07 0.51 -3.10
CA PRO A 88 -15.81 0.81 -2.41
C PRO A 88 -15.45 -0.26 -1.38
N VAL A 89 -14.18 -0.65 -1.33
CA VAL A 89 -13.64 -1.62 -0.37
C VAL A 89 -12.69 -0.93 0.60
N THR A 90 -12.95 -1.10 1.89
CA THR A 90 -12.08 -0.62 2.96
C THR A 90 -11.33 -1.77 3.62
N ILE A 91 -10.00 -1.74 3.55
CA ILE A 91 -9.12 -2.72 4.18
C ILE A 91 -8.41 -2.06 5.37
N VAL A 92 -8.45 -2.67 6.54
CA VAL A 92 -7.67 -2.24 7.71
C VAL A 92 -6.50 -3.19 7.92
N ALA A 93 -5.29 -2.67 7.84
CA ALA A 93 -4.07 -3.37 8.24
C ALA A 93 -3.80 -3.08 9.72
N PHE A 94 -3.97 -4.07 10.59
CA PHE A 94 -3.90 -3.94 12.04
C PHE A 94 -2.75 -4.75 12.60
N GLY A 95 -1.91 -4.14 13.45
CA GLY A 95 -0.75 -4.84 13.99
C GLY A 95 0.23 -3.93 14.71
N SER A 96 1.50 -4.35 14.75
CA SER A 96 2.55 -3.67 15.49
C SER A 96 3.54 -2.90 14.57
N SER A 97 4.83 -2.89 14.91
CA SER A 97 5.90 -2.15 14.23
C SER A 97 6.06 -2.49 12.75
N THR A 98 5.89 -3.76 12.37
CA THR A 98 5.92 -4.17 10.95
C THR A 98 4.77 -3.56 10.17
N THR A 99 3.60 -3.47 10.80
CA THR A 99 2.43 -2.85 10.19
C THR A 99 2.60 -1.34 10.09
N VAL A 100 3.19 -0.69 11.11
CA VAL A 100 3.65 0.71 11.01
C VAL A 100 4.61 0.89 9.83
N GLY A 101 5.50 -0.09 9.60
CA GLY A 101 6.57 -0.01 8.63
C GLY A 101 7.90 0.45 9.23
N PHE A 102 8.21 0.05 10.47
CA PHE A 102 9.48 0.38 11.11
C PHE A 102 10.68 0.01 10.20
N GLY A 103 11.62 0.95 10.03
CA GLY A 103 12.76 0.80 9.12
C GLY A 103 12.44 1.08 7.64
N THR A 104 11.23 1.53 7.32
CA THR A 104 10.82 1.90 5.95
C THR A 104 10.30 3.33 5.92
N SER A 105 10.29 3.96 4.73
CA SER A 105 9.51 5.19 4.55
C SER A 105 8.03 4.85 4.36
N ALA A 106 7.16 5.83 4.55
CA ALA A 106 5.71 5.64 4.47
C ALA A 106 5.23 5.00 3.15
N ALA A 107 5.95 5.20 2.04
CA ALA A 107 5.60 4.60 0.74
C ALA A 107 5.97 3.12 0.61
N TYR A 108 6.86 2.61 1.46
CA TYR A 108 7.42 1.25 1.37
C TYR A 108 7.00 0.32 2.51
N ASN A 109 6.17 0.78 3.45
CA ASN A 109 5.53 -0.14 4.39
C ASN A 109 4.58 -1.09 3.64
N TYR A 110 4.34 -2.28 4.20
CA TYR A 110 3.55 -3.29 3.48
C TYR A 110 2.11 -2.84 3.19
N PRO A 111 1.38 -2.10 4.06
CA PRO A 111 0.03 -1.65 3.73
C PRO A 111 0.00 -0.70 2.52
N SER A 112 0.97 0.21 2.39
CA SER A 112 1.09 1.10 1.24
C SER A 112 1.47 0.36 -0.04
N ARG A 113 2.39 -0.63 0.06
CA ARG A 113 2.72 -1.50 -1.07
C ARG A 113 1.55 -2.37 -1.52
N LEU A 114 0.77 -2.88 -0.56
CA LEU A 114 -0.45 -3.61 -0.82
C LEU A 114 -1.48 -2.73 -1.55
N ALA A 115 -1.72 -1.51 -1.07
CA ALA A 115 -2.62 -0.56 -1.72
C ALA A 115 -2.24 -0.32 -3.19
N ASP A 116 -0.95 -0.10 -3.47
CA ASP A 116 -0.46 0.12 -4.83
C ASP A 116 -0.58 -1.13 -5.71
N GLN A 117 -0.36 -2.33 -5.15
CA GLN A 117 -0.55 -3.59 -5.87
C GLN A 117 -2.03 -3.84 -6.19
N LEU A 118 -2.93 -3.59 -5.23
CA LEU A 118 -4.37 -3.74 -5.42
C LEU A 118 -4.90 -2.78 -6.49
N ARG A 119 -4.49 -1.51 -6.47
CA ARG A 119 -4.84 -0.52 -7.51
C ARG A 119 -4.40 -0.95 -8.91
N ARG A 120 -3.21 -1.54 -9.04
CA ARG A 120 -2.73 -2.05 -10.34
C ARG A 120 -3.50 -3.29 -10.80
N LYS A 121 -3.89 -4.16 -9.86
CA LYS A 121 -4.60 -5.41 -10.16
C LYS A 121 -6.09 -5.17 -10.45
N PHE A 122 -6.70 -4.19 -9.79
CA PHE A 122 -8.11 -3.83 -9.91
C PHE A 122 -8.23 -2.34 -10.27
N PRO A 123 -7.89 -1.94 -11.51
CA PRO A 123 -7.76 -0.53 -11.88
C PRO A 123 -9.08 0.25 -11.83
N THR A 124 -10.23 -0.43 -11.84
CA THR A 124 -11.57 0.19 -11.77
C THR A 124 -12.17 0.15 -10.36
N ALA A 125 -11.62 -0.64 -9.44
CA ALA A 125 -12.18 -0.79 -8.10
C ALA A 125 -11.67 0.32 -7.18
N ASP A 126 -12.56 0.90 -6.38
CA ASP A 126 -12.19 1.83 -5.31
C ASP A 126 -11.77 1.02 -4.06
N ILE A 127 -10.47 0.85 -3.88
CA ILE A 127 -9.92 0.08 -2.76
C ILE A 127 -9.02 0.98 -1.91
N SER A 128 -9.36 1.13 -0.64
CA SER A 128 -8.59 1.86 0.36
C SER A 128 -7.93 0.90 1.36
N VAL A 129 -6.69 1.22 1.77
CA VAL A 129 -5.97 0.47 2.80
C VAL A 129 -5.58 1.44 3.92
N ILE A 130 -6.11 1.20 5.12
CA ILE A 130 -5.88 2.00 6.31
C ILE A 130 -4.85 1.30 7.18
N ASN A 131 -3.70 1.95 7.40
CA ASN A 131 -2.67 1.43 8.29
C ASN A 131 -2.98 1.79 9.76
N ARG A 132 -3.20 0.77 10.59
CA ARG A 132 -3.47 0.88 12.02
C ARG A 132 -2.40 0.12 12.83
N GLY A 133 -1.15 0.18 12.37
CA GLY A 133 0.00 -0.30 13.12
C GLY A 133 0.30 0.56 14.35
N MET A 134 0.71 -0.07 15.46
CA MET A 134 1.29 0.64 16.61
C MET A 134 2.42 -0.20 17.23
N GLY A 135 3.64 0.34 17.17
CA GLY A 135 4.86 -0.38 17.56
C GLY A 135 4.85 -0.92 18.99
N GLY A 136 5.49 -2.07 19.19
CA GLY A 136 5.66 -2.71 20.50
C GLY A 136 4.44 -3.43 21.06
N GLN A 137 3.26 -3.27 20.46
CA GLN A 137 2.02 -3.91 20.95
C GLN A 137 1.95 -5.41 20.67
N ASP A 138 1.37 -6.15 21.61
CA ASP A 138 0.83 -7.50 21.42
C ASP A 138 -0.71 -7.51 21.56
N ALA A 139 -1.32 -8.70 21.55
CA ALA A 139 -2.78 -8.84 21.48
C ALA A 139 -3.53 -8.08 22.59
N PRO A 140 -3.14 -8.16 23.88
CA PRO A 140 -3.72 -7.33 24.94
C PRO A 140 -3.76 -5.82 24.64
N GLU A 141 -2.65 -5.23 24.17
CA GLU A 141 -2.65 -3.79 23.85
C GLU A 141 -3.42 -3.46 22.59
N MET A 142 -3.40 -4.35 21.59
CA MET A 142 -4.20 -4.21 20.38
C MET A 142 -5.69 -4.21 20.70
N MET A 143 -6.14 -5.12 21.57
CA MET A 143 -7.56 -5.25 21.91
C MET A 143 -8.11 -4.03 22.64
N LYS A 144 -7.29 -3.30 23.40
CA LYS A 144 -7.69 -2.03 24.05
C LYS A 144 -8.11 -0.94 23.05
N ARG A 145 -7.63 -0.99 21.82
CA ARG A 145 -7.94 -0.01 20.76
C ARG A 145 -8.73 -0.60 19.60
N PHE A 146 -9.22 -1.84 19.73
CA PHE A 146 -9.80 -2.58 18.62
C PHE A 146 -11.01 -1.88 18.02
N ASP A 147 -11.94 -1.37 18.85
CA ASP A 147 -13.11 -0.65 18.37
C ASP A 147 -12.73 0.58 17.55
N VAL A 148 -11.97 1.49 18.15
CA VAL A 148 -11.58 2.76 17.51
C VAL A 148 -10.64 2.56 16.32
N ALA A 149 -9.73 1.59 16.39
CA ALA A 149 -8.76 1.37 15.32
C ALA A 149 -9.36 0.57 14.16
N VAL A 150 -10.30 -0.33 14.41
CA VAL A 150 -10.79 -1.30 13.44
C VAL A 150 -12.29 -1.15 13.20
N LEU A 151 -13.13 -1.34 14.22
CA LEU A 151 -14.58 -1.45 14.02
C LEU A 151 -15.24 -0.13 13.60
N ASP A 152 -14.75 1.01 14.09
CA ASP A 152 -15.27 2.34 13.75
C ASP A 152 -15.02 2.71 12.27
N ALA A 153 -14.07 2.04 11.62
CA ALA A 153 -13.80 2.23 10.19
C ALA A 153 -14.75 1.42 9.28
N ASP A 154 -15.61 0.56 9.86
CA ASP A 154 -16.49 -0.38 9.16
C ASP A 154 -15.82 -1.09 7.96
N PRO A 155 -14.69 -1.81 8.18
CA PRO A 155 -13.92 -2.38 7.09
C PRO A 155 -14.61 -3.59 6.47
N ASP A 156 -14.24 -3.89 5.23
CA ASP A 156 -14.62 -5.12 4.54
C ASP A 156 -13.64 -6.26 4.79
N LEU A 157 -12.38 -5.89 5.07
CA LEU A 157 -11.30 -6.82 5.37
C LEU A 157 -10.41 -6.25 6.47
N VAL A 158 -10.08 -7.10 7.44
CA VAL A 158 -9.01 -6.84 8.41
C VAL A 158 -7.86 -7.79 8.17
N ILE A 159 -6.68 -7.22 7.91
CA ILE A 159 -5.42 -7.94 7.87
C ILE A 159 -4.74 -7.75 9.24
N TRP A 160 -4.71 -8.78 10.05
CA TRP A 160 -4.27 -8.70 11.44
C TRP A 160 -2.94 -9.42 11.68
N GLN A 161 -1.88 -8.66 11.89
CA GLN A 161 -0.55 -9.16 12.23
C GLN A 161 -0.37 -9.33 13.75
N LEU A 162 0.00 -10.54 14.17
CA LEU A 162 0.08 -10.93 15.58
C LEU A 162 1.36 -11.73 15.91
N GLY A 163 1.59 -11.90 17.21
CA GLY A 163 2.48 -12.95 17.74
C GLY A 163 3.98 -12.66 17.80
N THR A 164 4.57 -11.81 16.95
CA THR A 164 6.02 -11.47 17.04
C THR A 164 6.41 -10.96 18.44
N ASN A 165 5.70 -9.95 18.94
CA ASN A 165 6.02 -9.35 20.24
C ASN A 165 5.73 -10.30 21.40
N ALA A 166 4.68 -11.12 21.31
CA ALA A 166 4.38 -12.12 22.33
C ALA A 166 5.51 -13.17 22.42
N VAL A 167 6.01 -13.65 21.27
CA VAL A 167 7.14 -14.58 21.23
C VAL A 167 8.40 -13.93 21.79
N VAL A 168 8.74 -12.71 21.35
CA VAL A 168 9.96 -12.02 21.77
C VAL A 168 9.92 -11.66 23.27
N LYS A 169 8.79 -11.17 23.80
CA LYS A 169 8.66 -10.76 25.21
C LYS A 169 8.48 -11.93 26.18
N GLY A 170 7.78 -12.99 25.77
CA GLY A 170 7.03 -13.81 26.72
C GLY A 170 7.40 -15.29 26.87
N ASN A 171 6.60 -15.92 27.75
CA ASN A 171 6.64 -17.30 28.21
C ASN A 171 5.39 -18.05 27.65
N ALA A 172 5.30 -19.37 27.81
CA ALA A 172 4.20 -20.16 27.24
C ALA A 172 2.78 -19.76 27.75
N SER A 173 2.65 -19.19 28.95
CA SER A 173 1.38 -18.69 29.51
C SER A 173 0.77 -17.56 28.68
N ASP A 174 1.60 -16.75 28.04
CA ASP A 174 1.19 -15.56 27.30
C ASP A 174 0.58 -15.94 25.94
N ILE A 175 0.92 -17.13 25.44
CA ILE A 175 0.43 -17.67 24.17
C ILE A 175 -1.05 -18.09 24.29
N ALA A 176 -1.44 -18.75 25.39
CA ALA A 176 -2.84 -19.17 25.59
C ALA A 176 -3.77 -17.95 25.80
N ALA A 177 -3.33 -16.95 26.56
CA ALA A 177 -4.06 -15.69 26.72
C ALA A 177 -4.20 -14.94 25.37
N THR A 178 -3.18 -15.03 24.51
CA THR A 178 -3.24 -14.49 23.14
C THR A 178 -4.33 -15.16 22.30
N ALA A 179 -4.49 -16.49 22.36
CA ALA A 179 -5.55 -17.20 21.62
C ALA A 179 -6.94 -16.65 21.94
N ALA A 180 -7.29 -16.53 23.22
CA ALA A 180 -8.62 -16.07 23.62
C ALA A 180 -8.92 -14.66 23.10
N LEU A 181 -7.93 -13.75 23.13
CA LEU A 181 -8.08 -12.38 22.62
C LEU A 181 -8.22 -12.34 21.09
N VAL A 182 -7.46 -13.17 20.38
CA VAL A 182 -7.54 -13.27 18.92
C VAL A 182 -8.88 -13.86 18.51
N GLU A 183 -9.35 -14.91 19.19
CA GLU A 183 -10.67 -15.49 18.95
C GLU A 183 -11.82 -14.52 19.21
N ASP A 184 -11.74 -13.71 20.28
CA ASP A 184 -12.72 -12.63 20.55
C ASP A 184 -12.75 -11.60 19.42
N GLY A 185 -11.58 -11.09 19.02
CA GLY A 185 -11.47 -10.11 17.94
C GLY A 185 -12.03 -10.66 16.61
N ILE A 186 -11.70 -11.91 16.26
CA ILE A 186 -12.24 -12.58 15.06
C ILE A 186 -13.75 -12.71 15.15
N ALA A 187 -14.28 -13.16 16.30
CA ALA A 187 -15.72 -13.32 16.48
C ALA A 187 -16.46 -11.98 16.29
N ARG A 188 -15.90 -10.88 16.80
CA ARG A 188 -16.45 -9.52 16.63
C ARG A 188 -16.45 -9.06 15.17
N LEU A 189 -15.42 -9.41 14.39
CA LEU A 189 -15.35 -9.12 12.96
C LEU A 189 -16.36 -9.95 12.16
N GLN A 190 -16.40 -11.25 12.43
CA GLN A 190 -17.32 -12.18 11.74
C GLN A 190 -18.78 -11.88 12.06
N ALA A 191 -19.09 -11.44 13.28
CA ALA A 191 -20.44 -10.99 13.64
C ALA A 191 -20.93 -9.79 12.81
N ARG A 192 -20.00 -9.03 12.21
CA ARG A 192 -20.28 -7.93 11.28
C ARG A 192 -20.12 -8.34 9.81
N GLY A 193 -19.85 -9.62 9.55
CA GLY A 193 -19.58 -10.16 8.22
C GLY A 193 -18.29 -9.62 7.59
N ILE A 194 -17.31 -9.21 8.39
CA ILE A 194 -16.03 -8.67 7.92
C ILE A 194 -15.08 -9.83 7.61
N ASP A 195 -14.41 -9.78 6.46
CA ASP A 195 -13.41 -10.78 6.09
C ASP A 195 -12.15 -10.59 6.96
N VAL A 196 -11.46 -11.68 7.28
CA VAL A 196 -10.28 -11.65 8.16
C VAL A 196 -9.13 -12.43 7.53
N VAL A 197 -7.95 -11.83 7.56
CA VAL A 197 -6.66 -12.47 7.24
C VAL A 197 -5.74 -12.32 8.44
N LEU A 198 -5.22 -13.41 8.98
CA LEU A 198 -4.17 -13.38 10.00
C LEU A 198 -2.79 -13.42 9.34
N ILE A 199 -1.87 -12.60 9.87
CA ILE A 199 -0.44 -12.68 9.55
C ILE A 199 0.30 -13.19 10.77
N ASP A 200 1.05 -14.28 10.58
CA ASP A 200 1.83 -14.96 11.59
C ASP A 200 3.11 -14.17 12.02
N PRO A 201 3.80 -14.60 13.09
CA PRO A 201 5.02 -13.95 13.55
C PRO A 201 6.09 -13.91 12.47
N GLN A 202 6.87 -12.82 12.48
CA GLN A 202 7.96 -12.65 11.53
C GLN A 202 9.11 -13.64 11.80
N TYR A 203 9.70 -14.15 10.74
CA TYR A 203 10.95 -14.91 10.82
C TYR A 203 12.16 -13.96 10.96
N VAL A 204 12.42 -13.52 12.19
CA VAL A 204 13.54 -12.65 12.56
C VAL A 204 14.40 -13.31 13.64
N PRO A 205 15.70 -12.96 13.79
CA PRO A 205 16.59 -13.61 14.77
C PRO A 205 15.99 -13.71 16.18
N ALA A 206 15.42 -12.63 16.70
CA ALA A 206 14.80 -12.62 18.04
C ALA A 206 13.60 -13.58 18.20
N VAL A 207 12.91 -13.94 17.11
CA VAL A 207 11.85 -14.96 17.09
C VAL A 207 12.45 -16.35 16.87
N ALA A 208 13.44 -16.45 15.98
CA ALA A 208 14.11 -17.71 15.64
C ALA A 208 14.93 -18.28 16.81
N GLU A 209 15.44 -17.43 17.71
CA GLU A 209 16.08 -17.86 18.97
C GLU A 209 15.07 -18.49 19.95
N LYS A 210 13.77 -18.28 19.74
CA LYS A 210 12.66 -18.80 20.55
C LYS A 210 11.80 -19.81 19.76
N THR A 211 12.46 -20.75 19.08
CA THR A 211 11.83 -21.71 18.14
C THR A 211 10.58 -22.39 18.68
N GLU A 212 10.60 -22.86 19.92
CA GLU A 212 9.45 -23.53 20.54
C GLU A 212 8.24 -22.60 20.69
N ASN A 213 8.46 -21.38 21.20
CA ASN A 213 7.39 -20.40 21.36
C ASN A 213 6.89 -19.90 20.00
N ALA A 214 7.79 -19.68 19.04
CA ALA A 214 7.44 -19.31 17.67
C ALA A 214 6.57 -20.39 17.01
N SER A 215 6.98 -21.66 17.09
CA SER A 215 6.24 -22.78 16.51
C SER A 215 4.87 -22.96 17.17
N ARG A 216 4.77 -22.82 18.49
CA ARG A 216 3.50 -22.85 19.21
C ARG A 216 2.57 -21.72 18.79
N MET A 217 3.10 -20.50 18.61
CA MET A 217 2.32 -19.34 18.16
C MET A 217 1.81 -19.54 16.72
N VAL A 218 2.66 -19.95 15.79
CA VAL A 218 2.27 -20.24 14.40
C VAL A 218 1.19 -21.33 14.36
N LYS A 219 1.39 -22.42 15.12
CA LYS A 219 0.39 -23.50 15.21
C LYS A 219 -0.93 -22.99 15.75
N LEU A 220 -0.92 -22.22 16.84
CA LEU A 220 -2.12 -21.65 17.45
C LEU A 220 -2.89 -20.77 16.46
N LEU A 221 -2.22 -19.85 15.78
CA LEU A 221 -2.87 -18.98 14.80
C LEU A 221 -3.44 -19.78 13.63
N GLY A 222 -2.71 -20.81 13.16
CA GLY A 222 -3.20 -21.71 12.12
C GLY A 222 -4.42 -22.55 12.55
N ASP A 223 -4.45 -23.01 13.79
CA ASP A 223 -5.58 -23.74 14.35
C ASP A 223 -6.80 -22.83 14.50
N VAL A 224 -6.63 -21.60 15.02
CA VAL A 224 -7.70 -20.60 15.12
C VAL A 224 -8.24 -20.24 13.73
N ALA A 225 -7.36 -20.02 12.74
CA ALA A 225 -7.77 -19.69 11.38
C ALA A 225 -8.64 -20.79 10.75
N LYS A 226 -8.23 -22.06 10.92
CA LYS A 226 -9.00 -23.22 10.46
C LYS A 226 -10.35 -23.34 11.17
N LEU A 227 -10.36 -23.21 12.50
CA LEU A 227 -11.58 -23.32 13.31
C LEU A 227 -12.59 -22.22 12.99
N LYS A 228 -12.12 -21.01 12.68
CA LYS A 228 -12.96 -19.86 12.34
C LYS A 228 -13.22 -19.72 10.84
N ASN A 229 -12.64 -20.59 9.99
CA ASN A 229 -12.72 -20.54 8.54
C ASN A 229 -12.30 -19.17 7.96
N ILE A 230 -11.17 -18.65 8.43
CA ILE A 230 -10.54 -17.42 7.95
C ILE A 230 -9.17 -17.72 7.34
N SER A 231 -8.60 -16.71 6.69
CA SER A 231 -7.32 -16.79 5.97
C SER A 231 -6.10 -16.52 6.83
#